data_AF-A0A3R9EZ11-F1
#
_entry.id   AF-A0A3R9EZ11-F1
#
_cell.length_a   1.000
_cell.length_b   1.000
_cell.length_c   1.000
_cell.angle_alpha   90.00
_cell.angle_beta   90.00
_cell.angle_gamma   90.00
#
_symmetry.space_group_name_H-M   'P 1'
#
loop_
_entity.id
_entity.type
_entity.pdbx_description
1 polymer ?
#
loop_
_entity_poly.entity_id
_entity_poly.type
_entity_poly.pdbx_seq_one_letter_code
_entity_poly.pdbx_strand_id
1 'polypeptide(L)'
;MNNSQPSKFINLSLAFLWGYQGLIPKILFINPDEIAIWQTFGLSYTQAQLAGQGSGVLECVFALLFLFSSSKYLHYLSIFSLVFLFALVAFLIPDSLIRAFNPVVMNLAMISLSICYCMLHSQEATSFSSQSKGSI
;
A
#
# COMPACT_ATOMS: atom_id res chain seq x y z
N MET A 1 27.13 2.82 -3.70
CA MET A 1 26.60 1.46 -3.44
C MET A 1 25.45 1.25 -4.41
N ASN A 2 25.35 0.08 -5.05
CA ASN A 2 24.27 -0.19 -6.01
C ASN A 2 22.97 -0.46 -5.24
N ASN A 3 22.05 0.52 -5.20
CA ASN A 3 20.79 0.39 -4.44
C ASN A 3 19.72 -0.43 -5.18
N SER A 4 20.08 -1.10 -6.28
CA SER A 4 19.13 -1.89 -7.08
C SER A 4 18.57 -3.11 -6.33
N GLN A 5 19.36 -3.76 -5.47
CA GLN A 5 18.92 -4.97 -4.75
C GLN A 5 17.91 -4.63 -3.64
N PRO A 6 18.17 -3.67 -2.73
CA PRO A 6 17.18 -3.25 -1.72
C PRO A 6 15.88 -2.73 -2.34
N SER A 7 15.97 -1.94 -3.41
CA SER A 7 14.78 -1.37 -4.08
C SER A 7 13.88 -2.45 -4.68
N LYS A 8 14.46 -3.47 -5.31
CA LYS A 8 13.70 -4.63 -5.83
C LYS A 8 13.04 -5.42 -4.72
N PHE A 9 13.75 -5.63 -3.61
CA PHE A 9 13.19 -6.33 -2.45
C PHE A 9 11.99 -5.57 -1.87
N ILE A 10 12.11 -4.25 -1.69
CA ILE A 10 11.01 -3.39 -1.22
C ILE A 10 9.78 -3.53 -2.13
N ASN A 11 9.96 -3.42 -3.44
CA ASN A 11 8.84 -3.53 -4.39
C ASN A 11 8.21 -4.91 -4.34
N LEU A 12 9.01 -5.97 -4.26
CA LEU A 12 8.50 -7.34 -4.15
C LEU A 12 7.72 -7.54 -2.84
N SER A 13 8.24 -7.04 -1.71
CA SER A 13 7.52 -7.08 -0.42
C SER A 13 6.20 -6.32 -0.51
N LEU A 14 6.18 -5.12 -1.08
CA LEU A 14 4.96 -4.34 -1.27
C LEU A 14 3.98 -5.04 -2.22
N ALA A 15 4.46 -5.69 -3.28
CA ALA A 15 3.63 -6.47 -4.18
C ALA A 15 2.92 -7.61 -3.42
N PHE A 16 3.64 -8.37 -2.60
CA PHE A 16 3.04 -9.41 -1.78
C PHE A 16 2.06 -8.87 -0.75
N LEU A 17 2.39 -7.77 -0.07
CA LEU A 17 1.53 -7.20 0.98
C LEU A 17 0.24 -6.61 0.40
N TRP A 18 0.31 -5.79 -0.67
CA TRP A 18 -0.86 -5.30 -1.39
C TRP A 18 -1.69 -6.46 -1.96
N GLY A 19 -1.03 -7.47 -2.52
CA GLY A 19 -1.69 -8.64 -3.09
C GLY A 19 -2.42 -9.45 -2.03
N TYR A 20 -1.81 -9.66 -0.87
CA TYR A 20 -2.42 -10.40 0.23
C TYR A 20 -3.64 -9.69 0.79
N GLN A 21 -3.53 -8.39 1.12
CA GLN A 21 -4.66 -7.64 1.68
C GLN A 21 -5.81 -7.45 0.69
N GLY A 22 -5.51 -7.39 -0.62
CA GLY A 22 -6.54 -7.31 -1.65
C GLY A 22 -7.19 -8.65 -1.98
N LEU A 23 -6.40 -9.72 -2.05
CA LEU A 23 -6.91 -11.01 -2.50
C LEU A 23 -7.60 -11.79 -1.38
N ILE A 24 -6.95 -11.89 -0.22
CA ILE A 24 -7.38 -12.81 0.84
C ILE A 24 -8.63 -12.29 1.55
N PRO A 25 -8.60 -11.14 2.25
CA PRO A 25 -9.75 -10.70 3.04
C PRO A 25 -10.83 -9.97 2.23
N LYS A 26 -10.59 -9.63 0.96
CA LYS A 26 -11.54 -8.83 0.14
C LYS A 26 -12.11 -9.55 -1.08
N ILE A 27 -11.42 -10.55 -1.62
CA ILE A 27 -11.91 -11.30 -2.80
C ILE A 27 -12.27 -12.73 -2.41
N LEU A 28 -11.33 -13.49 -1.84
CA LEU A 28 -11.50 -14.92 -1.57
C LEU A 28 -12.28 -15.19 -0.28
N PHE A 29 -11.95 -14.49 0.81
CA PHE A 29 -12.54 -14.67 2.13
C PHE A 29 -12.99 -13.32 2.66
N ILE A 30 -14.09 -12.82 2.10
CA ILE A 30 -14.60 -11.47 2.39
C ILE A 30 -14.84 -11.32 3.88
N ASN A 31 -14.09 -10.42 4.50
CA ASN A 31 -14.23 -10.10 5.91
C ASN A 31 -15.54 -9.32 6.13
N PRO A 32 -16.38 -9.70 7.11
CA PRO A 32 -17.56 -8.92 7.50
C PRO A 32 -17.27 -7.44 7.78
N ASP A 33 -16.07 -7.11 8.28
CA ASP A 33 -15.65 -5.72 8.54
C ASP A 33 -15.62 -4.88 7.25
N GLU A 34 -15.22 -5.48 6.12
CA GLU A 34 -15.23 -4.80 4.81
C GLU A 34 -16.66 -4.50 4.35
N ILE A 35 -17.58 -5.45 4.57
CA ILE A 35 -19.00 -5.26 4.23
C ILE A 35 -19.60 -4.16 5.11
N ALA A 36 -19.29 -4.18 6.42
CA ALA A 36 -19.78 -3.19 7.37
C ALA A 36 -19.40 -1.76 6.97
N ILE A 37 -18.16 -1.54 6.52
CA ILE A 37 -17.69 -0.25 5.96
C ILE A 37 -18.64 0.23 4.86
N TRP A 38 -18.90 -0.60 3.86
CA TRP A 38 -19.69 -0.20 2.70
C TRP A 38 -21.19 -0.04 3.02
N GLN A 39 -21.70 -0.78 4.01
CA GLN A 39 -23.06 -0.61 4.50
C GLN A 39 -23.26 0.71 5.26
N THR A 40 -22.21 1.32 5.84
CA THR A 40 -22.33 2.67 6.44
C THR A 40 -22.73 3.74 5.42
N PHE A 41 -22.46 3.51 4.13
CA PHE A 41 -22.89 4.38 3.03
C PHE A 41 -24.31 4.09 2.52
N GLY A 42 -25.06 3.19 3.19
CA GLY A 42 -26.43 2.83 2.82
C GLY A 42 -26.56 1.79 1.72
N LEU A 43 -25.46 1.11 1.37
CA LEU A 43 -25.47 0.04 0.37
C LEU A 43 -26.16 -1.23 0.88
N SER A 44 -26.86 -1.94 0.00
CA SER A 44 -27.35 -3.28 0.31
C SER A 44 -26.19 -4.25 0.55
N TYR A 45 -26.43 -5.39 1.19
CA TYR A 45 -25.38 -6.40 1.43
C TYR A 45 -24.65 -6.80 0.14
N THR A 46 -25.39 -7.05 -0.95
CA THR A 46 -24.81 -7.44 -2.24
C THR A 46 -23.99 -6.32 -2.88
N GLN A 47 -24.46 -5.07 -2.79
CA GLN A 47 -23.71 -3.91 -3.28
C GLN A 47 -22.46 -3.65 -2.45
N ALA A 48 -22.55 -3.77 -1.12
CA ALA A 48 -21.42 -3.63 -0.20
C ALA A 48 -20.36 -4.70 -0.44
N GLN A 49 -20.78 -5.94 -0.69
CA GLN A 49 -19.89 -7.04 -1.06
C GLN A 49 -19.14 -6.74 -2.37
N LEU A 50 -19.86 -6.29 -3.41
CA LEU A 50 -19.26 -5.91 -4.69
C LEU A 50 -18.29 -4.72 -4.56
N ALA A 51 -18.64 -3.72 -3.75
CA ALA A 51 -17.78 -2.57 -3.50
C ALA A 51 -16.51 -2.98 -2.72
N GLY A 52 -16.63 -3.86 -1.72
CA GLY A 52 -15.52 -4.46 -1.00
C GLY A 52 -14.58 -5.23 -1.92
N GLN A 53 -15.12 -6.11 -2.77
CA GLN A 53 -14.36 -6.82 -3.80
C GLN A 53 -13.69 -5.87 -4.79
N GLY A 54 -14.40 -4.82 -5.22
CA GLY A 54 -13.85 -3.78 -6.09
C GLY A 54 -12.64 -3.09 -5.48
N SER A 55 -12.69 -2.79 -4.18
CA SER A 55 -11.52 -2.29 -3.46
C SER A 55 -10.37 -3.30 -3.45
N GLY A 56 -10.66 -4.59 -3.23
CA GLY A 56 -9.65 -5.66 -3.27
C GLY A 56 -8.99 -5.81 -4.64
N VAL A 57 -9.74 -5.62 -5.73
CA VAL A 57 -9.20 -5.61 -7.10
C VAL A 57 -8.21 -4.46 -7.28
N LEU A 58 -8.53 -3.25 -6.79
CA LEU A 58 -7.61 -2.10 -6.85
C LEU A 58 -6.31 -2.38 -6.09
N GLU A 59 -6.38 -3.09 -4.97
CA GLU A 59 -5.21 -3.50 -4.19
C GLU A 59 -4.37 -4.56 -4.93
N CYS A 60 -5.01 -5.52 -5.60
CA CYS A 60 -4.31 -6.43 -6.50
C CYS A 60 -3.65 -5.71 -7.69
N VAL A 61 -4.24 -4.61 -8.18
CA VAL A 61 -3.60 -3.76 -9.20
C VAL A 61 -2.33 -3.13 -8.64
N PHE A 62 -2.34 -2.60 -7.41
CA PHE A 62 -1.09 -2.14 -6.77
C PHE A 62 -0.05 -3.25 -6.69
N ALA A 63 -0.47 -4.47 -6.34
CA ALA A 63 0.43 -5.62 -6.28
C ALA A 63 1.14 -5.88 -7.62
N LEU A 64 0.38 -5.90 -8.72
CA LEU A 64 0.92 -6.08 -10.06
C LEU A 64 1.80 -4.89 -10.47
N LEU A 65 1.39 -3.66 -10.17
CA LEU A 65 2.18 -2.47 -10.46
C LEU A 65 3.54 -2.52 -9.77
N PHE A 66 3.61 -2.93 -8.50
CA PHE A 66 4.88 -3.07 -7.78
C PHE A 66 5.74 -4.22 -8.33
N LEU A 67 5.13 -5.27 -8.88
CA LEU A 67 5.87 -6.38 -9.48
C LEU A 67 6.59 -5.97 -10.78
N PHE A 68 5.98 -5.10 -11.59
CA PHE A 68 6.48 -4.73 -12.91
C PHE A 68 7.09 -3.33 -13.01
N SER A 69 6.85 -2.46 -12.02
CA SER A 69 7.28 -1.05 -12.06
C SER A 69 8.05 -0.66 -10.80
N SER A 70 9.10 0.13 -11.01
CA SER A 70 9.94 0.69 -9.93
C SER A 70 10.01 2.20 -10.13
N SER A 71 8.92 2.88 -9.75
CA SER A 71 8.77 4.32 -9.89
C SER A 71 8.49 4.97 -8.54
N LYS A 72 9.20 6.05 -8.23
CA LYS A 72 8.94 6.86 -7.02
C LYS A 72 7.48 7.34 -6.92
N TYR A 73 6.82 7.59 -8.05
CA TYR A 73 5.43 8.02 -8.06
C TYR A 73 4.47 6.91 -7.63
N LEU A 74 4.81 5.64 -7.91
CA LEU A 74 4.04 4.50 -7.43
C LEU A 74 4.09 4.38 -5.91
N HIS A 75 5.27 4.65 -5.31
CA HIS A 75 5.40 4.71 -3.85
C HIS A 75 4.62 5.86 -3.22
N TYR A 76 4.62 7.05 -3.83
CA TYR A 76 3.79 8.16 -3.34
C TYR A 76 2.30 7.84 -3.41
N LEU A 77 1.86 7.24 -4.52
CA LEU A 77 0.48 6.80 -4.67
C LEU A 77 0.13 5.72 -3.63
N SER A 78 1.02 4.76 -3.39
CA SER A 78 0.85 3.74 -2.35
C SER A 78 0.73 4.35 -0.96
N ILE A 79 1.58 5.31 -0.59
CA ILE A 79 1.51 5.99 0.70
C ILE A 79 0.18 6.72 0.85
N PHE A 80 -0.23 7.47 -0.18
CA PHE A 80 -1.50 8.18 -0.18
C PHE A 80 -2.69 7.23 -0.01
N SER A 81 -2.71 6.12 -0.77
CA SER A 81 -3.77 5.11 -0.68
C SER A 81 -3.82 4.42 0.69
N LEU A 82 -2.67 4.08 1.28
CA LEU A 82 -2.62 3.47 2.62
C LEU A 82 -3.10 4.45 3.70
N VAL A 83 -2.69 5.71 3.64
CA VAL A 83 -3.16 6.75 4.57
C VAL A 83 -4.66 6.96 4.43
N PHE A 84 -5.18 7.03 3.21
CA PHE A 84 -6.60 7.19 2.94
C PHE A 84 -7.42 6.00 3.47
N LEU A 85 -7.03 4.77 3.13
CA LEU A 85 -7.69 3.55 3.60
C LEU A 85 -7.64 3.45 5.13
N PHE A 86 -6.49 3.75 5.73
CA PHE A 86 -6.32 3.77 7.17
C PHE A 86 -7.25 4.79 7.84
N ALA A 87 -7.32 6.01 7.32
CA ALA A 87 -8.20 7.05 7.85
C ALA A 87 -9.68 6.65 7.73
N LEU A 88 -10.07 6.02 6.62
CA LEU A 88 -11.42 5.52 6.40
C LEU A 88 -11.79 4.45 7.43
N VAL A 89 -10.92 3.45 7.64
CA VAL A 89 -11.12 2.41 8.65
C VAL A 89 -11.14 2.99 10.06
N ALA A 90 -10.24 3.92 10.37
CA ALA A 90 -10.18 4.58 11.67
C ALA A 90 -11.45 5.35 12.01
N PHE A 91 -12.09 5.98 11.01
CA PHE A 91 -13.32 6.74 11.22
C PHE A 91 -14.56 5.84 11.30
N LEU A 92 -14.63 4.80 10.45
CA LEU A 92 -15.83 3.97 10.33
C LEU A 92 -15.86 2.80 11.33
N ILE A 93 -14.71 2.20 11.64
CA ILE A 93 -14.59 1.05 12.55
C ILE A 93 -13.39 1.26 13.50
N PRO A 94 -13.44 2.25 14.41
CA PRO A 94 -12.30 2.62 15.26
C PRO A 94 -11.84 1.49 16.19
N ASP A 95 -12.74 0.60 16.62
CA ASP A 95 -12.40 -0.57 17.45
C ASP A 95 -11.39 -1.50 16.74
N SER A 96 -11.42 -1.53 15.40
CA SER A 96 -10.49 -2.34 14.61
C SER A 96 -9.02 -1.98 14.86
N LEU A 97 -8.72 -0.75 15.28
CA LEU A 97 -7.37 -0.24 15.48
C LEU A 97 -6.68 -0.79 16.72
N ILE A 98 -7.44 -1.23 17.72
CA ILE A 98 -6.92 -1.69 19.01
C ILE A 98 -6.95 -3.22 19.17
N ARG A 99 -7.52 -3.94 18.20
CA ARG A 99 -7.49 -5.41 18.16
C ARG A 99 -6.05 -5.91 18.02
N ALA A 100 -5.79 -7.14 18.50
CA ALA A 100 -4.45 -7.74 18.49
C ALA A 100 -3.83 -7.84 17.09
N PHE A 101 -4.67 -8.05 16.07
CA PHE A 101 -4.31 -8.01 14.66
C PHE A 101 -5.01 -6.82 13.99
N ASN A 102 -4.48 -5.63 14.24
CA ASN A 102 -5.04 -4.38 13.72
C ASN A 102 -4.40 -3.94 12.40
N PRO A 103 -5.09 -3.12 11.60
CA PRO A 103 -4.56 -2.59 10.34
C PRO A 103 -3.43 -1.56 10.55
N VAL A 104 -3.22 -1.03 11.76
CA VAL A 104 -2.21 0.01 12.05
C VAL A 104 -0.82 -0.52 11.72
N VAL A 105 -0.48 -1.70 12.25
CA VAL A 105 0.86 -2.29 12.12
C VAL A 105 1.22 -2.52 10.65
N MET A 106 0.30 -3.12 9.88
CA MET A 106 0.52 -3.42 8.47
C MET A 106 0.66 -2.15 7.62
N ASN A 107 -0.23 -1.18 7.79
CA ASN A 107 -0.19 0.08 7.03
C ASN A 107 1.10 0.85 7.31
N LEU A 108 1.52 0.96 8.58
CA LEU A 108 2.78 1.62 8.94
C LEU A 108 4.00 0.91 8.35
N ALA A 109 4.02 -0.42 8.36
CA ALA A 109 5.11 -1.19 7.76
C ALA A 109 5.22 -0.93 6.24
N MET A 110 4.10 -0.96 5.50
CA MET A 110 4.08 -0.71 4.06
C MET A 110 4.44 0.74 3.70
N ILE A 111 3.95 1.72 4.48
CA ILE A 111 4.33 3.12 4.32
C ILE A 111 5.84 3.29 4.57
N SER A 112 6.37 2.68 5.61
CA SER A 112 7.80 2.73 5.94
C SER A 112 8.67 2.16 4.82
N LEU A 113 8.28 1.01 4.26
CA LEU A 113 8.95 0.42 3.09
C LEU A 113 8.97 1.40 1.90
N SER A 114 7.85 2.06 1.61
CA SER A 114 7.77 3.05 0.53
C SER A 114 8.63 4.29 0.80
N ILE A 115 8.71 4.76 2.05
CA ILE A 115 9.60 5.85 2.45
C ILE A 115 11.08 5.43 2.27
N CYS A 116 11.44 4.22 2.70
CA CYS A 116 12.79 3.69 2.52
C CYS A 116 13.21 3.65 1.04
N TYR A 117 12.31 3.23 0.14
CA TYR A 117 12.56 3.29 -1.31
C TYR A 117 12.84 4.73 -1.77
N CYS A 118 12.01 5.69 -1.37
CA CYS A 118 12.17 7.09 -1.75
C CYS A 118 13.50 7.68 -1.24
N MET A 119 13.93 7.30 -0.04
CA MET A 119 15.22 7.70 0.53
C MET A 119 16.40 7.11 -0.25
N LEU A 120 16.32 5.84 -0.67
CA LEU A 120 17.36 5.21 -1.47
C LEU A 120 17.49 5.86 -2.85
N HIS A 121 16.35 6.23 -3.46
CA HIS A 121 16.32 6.84 -4.78
C HIS A 121 16.80 8.31 -4.76
N SER A 122 16.55 9.06 -3.69
CA SER A 122 17.04 10.44 -3.55
C SER A 122 18.58 10.51 -3.36
N GLN A 123 19.17 9.50 -2.73
CA GLN A 123 20.64 9.39 -2.59
C GLN A 123 21.33 9.20 -3.94
N GLU A 124 20.78 8.36 -4.81
CA GLU A 124 21.29 8.17 -6.18
C GLU A 124 21.31 9.50 -6.94
N ALA A 125 20.19 10.23 -6.97
CA ALA A 125 20.10 11.53 -7.65
C ALA A 125 21.12 12.56 -7.11
N THR A 126 21.33 12.59 -5.78
CA THR A 126 22.29 13.50 -5.14
C THR A 126 23.73 13.14 -5.51
N SER A 127 24.09 11.85 -5.53
CA SER A 127 25.43 11.39 -5.90
C SER A 127 25.83 11.74 -7.34
N PHE A 128 24.91 11.61 -8.30
CA PHE A 128 25.14 12.00 -9.70
C PHE A 128 25.39 13.50 -9.85
N SER A 129 24.65 14.33 -9.11
CA SER A 129 24.82 15.79 -9.14
C SER A 129 26.18 16.25 -8.58
N SER A 130 26.71 15.54 -7.58
CA SER A 130 28.01 15.81 -6.98
C SER A 130 29.17 15.45 -7.91
N GLN A 131 29.12 14.28 -8.56
CA GLN A 131 30.13 13.88 -9.55
C GLN A 131 30.19 14.84 -10.75
N SER A 132 29.04 15.33 -11.24
CA SER A 132 29.00 16.28 -12.35
C SER A 132 29.67 17.63 -12.02
N LYS A 133 29.68 18.06 -10.76
CA LYS A 133 30.26 19.34 -10.35
C LYS A 133 31.77 19.26 -10.05
N GLY A 134 32.30 18.08 -9.69
CA GLY A 134 33.72 17.89 -9.39
C GLY A 134 34.62 17.61 -10.60
N SER A 135 34.07 17.60 -11.81
CA SER A 135 34.79 17.36 -13.06
C SER A 135 35.08 18.64 -13.87
N ILE A 136 34.91 19.82 -13.26
CA ILE A 136 35.19 21.13 -13.88
C ILE A 136 36.39 21.76 -13.19
#